data_AF-A0ABD6B8S5-F1
#
_entry.id   AF-A0ABD6B8S5-F1
#
_cell.length_a   1.000
_cell.length_b   1.000
_cell.length_c   1.000
_cell.angle_alpha   90.00
_cell.angle_beta   90.00
_cell.angle_gamma   90.00
#
_symmetry.space_group_name_H-M   'P 1'
#
loop_
_entity.id
_entity.type
_entity.pdbx_description
1 polymer ?
#
loop_
_entity_poly.entity_id
_entity_poly.type
_entity_poly.pdbx_seq_one_letter_code
_entity_poly.pdbx_strand_id
1 'polypeptide(L)' 'MSDPEELDFDREIKVRLAFAVVAAVLGIGVATFTNVSEWIAFGIVVVLGIVAPRTYLYFSDE' A
#
# COMPACT_ATOMS: atom_id res chain seq x y z
N MET A 1 9.01 -5.72 29.18
CA MET A 1 7.71 -6.35 28.89
C MET A 1 7.16 -5.51 27.76
N SER A 2 7.29 -5.97 26.52
CA SER A 2 6.87 -5.19 25.36
C SER A 2 5.38 -5.41 25.19
N ASP A 3 4.61 -4.34 25.26
CA ASP A 3 3.15 -4.39 25.11
C ASP A 3 2.81 -4.86 23.69
N PRO A 4 1.96 -5.89 23.53
CA PRO A 4 1.59 -6.41 22.22
C PRO A 4 0.91 -5.35 21.35
N GLU A 5 0.19 -4.40 21.95
CA GLU A 5 -0.47 -3.29 21.25
C GLU A 5 0.52 -2.30 20.61
N GLU A 6 1.71 -2.11 21.20
CA GLU A 6 2.73 -1.18 20.68
C GLU A 6 3.42 -1.78 19.44
N LEU A 7 3.58 -3.10 19.40
CA LEU A 7 4.17 -3.81 18.26
C LEU A 7 3.22 -3.89 17.05
N ASP A 8 1.91 -4.02 17.28
CA ASP A 8 0.92 -4.01 16.20
C ASP A 8 0.76 -2.63 15.56
N PHE A 9 0.77 -1.56 16.36
CA PHE A 9 0.75 -0.20 15.83
C PHE A 9 1.96 0.10 14.94
N ASP A 10 3.16 -0.32 15.36
CA ASP A 10 4.38 -0.11 14.58
C ASP A 10 4.38 -0.94 13.28
N ARG A 11 3.89 -2.18 13.34
CA ARG A 11 3.70 -3.04 12.15
C ARG A 11 2.70 -2.44 11.17
N GLU A 12 1.54 -1.99 11.64
CA GLU A 12 0.48 -1.41 10.82
C GLU A 12 0.97 -0.16 10.06
N ILE A 13 1.65 0.76 10.77
CA ILE A 13 2.21 1.97 10.18
C ILE A 13 3.25 1.61 9.13
N LYS A 14 4.15 0.67 9.43
CA LYS A 14 5.22 0.25 8.54
C LYS A 14 4.69 -0.42 7.27
N VAL A 15 3.65 -1.24 7.39
CA VAL A 15 2.96 -1.87 6.25
C VAL A 15 2.29 -0.82 5.38
N ARG A 16 1.51 0.10 5.96
CA ARG A 16 0.85 1.18 5.21
C ARG A 16 1.86 2.06 4.49
N LEU A 17 2.98 2.39 5.14
CA LEU A 17 4.06 3.16 4.53
C LEU A 17 4.71 2.41 3.36
N ALA A 18 4.99 1.11 3.51
CA ALA A 18 5.55 0.30 2.44
C ALA A 18 4.61 0.26 1.22
N PHE A 19 3.31 0.04 1.43
CA PHE A 19 2.32 0.07 0.37
C PHE A 19 2.16 1.45 -0.28
N ALA A 20 2.25 2.53 0.50
CA ALA A 20 2.23 3.89 -0.05
C ALA A 20 3.45 4.15 -0.97
N VAL A 21 4.64 3.70 -0.58
CA VAL A 21 5.85 3.81 -1.40
C VAL A 21 5.70 2.98 -2.68
N VAL A 22 5.24 1.73 -2.58
CA VAL A 22 5.00 0.85 -3.74
C VAL A 22 3.96 1.45 -4.70
N ALA A 23 2.86 1.98 -4.16
CA ALA A 23 1.82 2.64 -4.95
C ALA A 23 2.36 3.88 -5.67
N ALA A 24 3.18 4.70 -5.00
CA ALA A 24 3.80 5.87 -5.63
C ALA A 24 4.76 5.48 -6.76
N VAL A 25 5.63 4.49 -6.53
CA VAL A 25 6.58 3.99 -7.53
C VAL A 25 5.84 3.41 -8.74
N LEU A 26 4.80 2.61 -8.52
CA LEU A 26 4.01 2.04 -9.61
C LEU A 26 3.16 3.07 -10.33
N GLY A 27 2.57 4.04 -9.61
CA GLY A 27 1.82 5.14 -10.24
C GLY A 27 2.70 5.97 -11.17
N ILE A 28 3.89 6.37 -10.70
CA ILE A 28 4.87 7.11 -11.50
C ILE A 28 5.39 6.23 -12.65
N GLY A 29 5.75 4.98 -12.36
CA GLY A 29 6.26 4.03 -13.35
C GLY A 29 5.27 3.76 -14.49
N VAL A 30 3.99 3.52 -14.17
CA VAL A 30 2.95 3.35 -15.18
C VAL A 30 2.73 4.64 -15.97
N ALA A 31 2.64 5.79 -15.31
CA ALA A 31 2.47 7.07 -16.00
C ALA A 31 3.63 7.42 -16.95
N THR A 32 4.86 6.99 -16.64
CA THR A 32 6.05 7.32 -17.42
C THR A 32 6.43 6.28 -18.48
N PHE A 33 6.25 5.00 -18.20
CA PHE A 33 6.70 3.91 -19.09
C PHE A 33 5.58 3.31 -19.94
N THR A 34 4.32 3.63 -19.67
CA THR A 34 3.20 3.05 -20.42
C THR A 34 2.27 4.12 -20.96
N ASN A 35 1.87 3.97 -22.23
CA ASN A 35 0.92 4.84 -22.94
C ASN A 35 -0.54 4.53 -22.57
N VAL A 36 -0.77 3.98 -21.37
CA VAL A 36 -2.12 3.70 -20.88
C VAL A 36 -2.77 4.97 -20.36
N SER A 37 -4.10 5.00 -20.44
CA SER A 37 -4.90 6.10 -19.91
C SER A 37 -4.56 6.37 -18.44
N GLU A 38 -4.44 7.65 -18.07
CA GLU A 38 -4.14 8.13 -16.71
C GLU A 38 -5.11 7.54 -15.67
N TRP A 39 -6.34 7.20 -16.07
CA TRP A 39 -7.33 6.53 -15.24
C TRP A 39 -6.88 5.14 -14.76
N ILE A 40 -6.10 4.42 -15.56
CA ILE A 40 -5.56 3.09 -15.20
C ILE A 40 -4.43 3.26 -14.18
N ALA A 41 -3.54 4.23 -14.38
CA ALA A 41 -2.47 4.55 -13.43
C ALA A 41 -3.07 4.97 -12.07
N PHE A 42 -4.09 5.83 -12.08
CA PHE A 42 -4.82 6.22 -10.89
C PHE A 42 -5.47 5.03 -10.19
N GLY A 43 -6.12 4.14 -10.96
CA GLY A 43 -6.72 2.92 -10.43
C GLY A 43 -5.71 2.02 -9.70
N ILE A 44 -4.51 1.85 -10.26
CA ILE A 44 -3.44 1.05 -9.63
C ILE A 44 -2.99 1.68 -8.31
N VAL A 45 -2.80 3.00 -8.28
CA VAL A 45 -2.42 3.72 -7.05
C VAL A 45 -3.47 3.58 -5.97
N VAL A 46 -4.77 3.70 -6.31
CA VAL A 46 -5.86 3.56 -5.34
C VAL A 46 -5.92 2.13 -4.79
N VAL A 47 -5.84 1.12 -5.67
CA VAL A 47 -5.91 -0.28 -5.24
C VAL A 47 -4.72 -0.63 -4.35
N LEU A 48 -3.50 -0.23 -4.73
CA LEU A 48 -2.30 -0.58 -3.97
C LEU A 48 -2.09 0.28 -2.72
N GLY A 49 -2.48 1.56 -2.75
CA GLY A 49 -2.28 2.48 -1.64
C GLY A 49 -3.34 2.37 -0.55
N ILE A 50 -4.55 1.89 -0.89
CA ILE A 50 -5.70 1.88 0.03
C ILE A 50 -6.21 0.47 0.27
N VAL A 51 -6.50 -0.27 -0.80
CA VAL A 51 -7.16 -1.58 -0.68
C VAL A 51 -6.14 -2.63 -0.22
N ALA A 52 -5.01 -2.75 -0.90
CA ALA A 52 -4.00 -3.77 -0.62
C ALA A 52 -3.46 -3.78 0.83
N PRO A 53 -3.09 -2.64 1.47
CA PRO A 53 -2.65 -2.66 2.86
C PRO A 53 -3.77 -3.07 3.82
N ARG A 54 -5.01 -2.66 3.55
CA ARG A 54 -6.17 -3.03 4.38
C ARG A 54 -6.44 -4.54 4.30
N THR A 55 -6.38 -5.11 3.10
CA THR A 55 -6.57 -6.56 2.91
C THR A 55 -5.40 -7.35 3.48
N TYR A 56 -4.16 -6.87 3.31
CA TYR A 56 -2.97 -7.53 3.84
C TYR A 56 -2.96 -7.59 5.36
N LEU A 57 -3.35 -6.50 6.03
CA LEU A 57 -3.49 -6.48 7.48
C LEU A 57 -4.63 -7.41 7.94
N TYR A 58 -5.79 -7.36 7.28
CA TYR A 58 -6.92 -8.26 7.59
C TYR A 58 -6.54 -9.75 7.54
N PHE A 59 -5.77 -10.18 6.54
CA PHE A 59 -5.32 -11.58 6.43
C PHE A 59 -4.06 -11.91 7.24
N SER A 60 -3.35 -10.92 7.79
CA SER A 60 -2.17 -11.15 8.63
C SER A 60 -2.51 -11.19 10.12
N ASP A 61 -3.70 -10.72 10.51
CA ASP A 61 -4.29 -10.81 11.85
C ASP A 61 -5.03 -12.14 12.10
N GLU A 62 -5.31 -12.91 11.04
CA GLU A 62 -6.03 -14.20 11.06
C GLU A 62 -5.06 -15.40 11.03
#